data_AF-W1J4T9-F1
#
_entry.id   AF-W1J4T9-F1
#
_cell.length_a   1.000
_cell.length_b   1.000
_cell.length_c   1.000
_cell.angle_alpha   90.00
_cell.angle_beta   90.00
_cell.angle_gamma   90.00
#
_symmetry.space_group_name_H-M   'P 1'
#
loop_
_entity.id
_entity.type
_entity.pdbx_description
1 polymer ?
#
loop_
_entity_poly.entity_id
_entity_poly.type
_entity_poly.pdbx_seq_one_letter_code
_entity_poly.pdbx_strand_id
1 'polypeptide(L)'
;MLAGISAEDNLFADIGIDPSRYGCQTLEATDLLLRNRILLTDSHVVIFQIGAVGSLGFNFSGFKNQHIQVLIDRLIKEYGPQHDVYLYVAPSIAIANPLVEKYKIADFRKPEIVKRVTGISTFYLPPKTIREFDPAAGKLLGLKVLSNVGNADPYTPGKPYSEYELAAISGLDGHTIPENYKCTQTTTSMFDALEQISLHPEMKEKWLRNPRDFLQRFQGLSAQEYAAIISSQPARVYAAMKKMPQQVATDNDRATQEGNNEDA
;
A
#
# COMPACT_ATOMS: atom_id res chain seq x y z
N MET A 1 -8.81 -0.30 18.59
CA MET A 1 -8.29 -1.08 17.44
C MET A 1 -7.12 -0.31 16.87
N LEU A 2 -5.97 -0.96 16.66
CA LEU A 2 -4.84 -0.41 15.92
C LEU A 2 -4.80 -1.12 14.57
N ALA A 3 -4.44 -0.40 13.51
CA ALA A 3 -4.26 -1.01 12.20
C ALA A 3 -3.08 -1.98 12.23
N GLY A 4 -3.11 -2.97 11.34
CA GLY A 4 -2.04 -3.93 11.12
C GLY A 4 -2.02 -4.35 9.66
N ILE A 5 -1.01 -5.13 9.30
CA ILE A 5 -0.84 -5.66 7.94
C ILE A 5 -1.81 -6.84 7.77
N SER A 6 -2.67 -6.76 6.77
CA SER A 6 -3.63 -7.80 6.41
C SER A 6 -3.06 -8.78 5.37
N ALA A 7 -3.77 -9.88 5.13
CA ALA A 7 -3.41 -10.78 4.04
C ALA A 7 -3.61 -10.15 2.64
N GLU A 8 -4.47 -9.14 2.51
CA GLU A 8 -4.63 -8.40 1.26
C GLU A 8 -3.43 -7.48 0.98
N ASP A 9 -2.87 -6.85 2.02
CA ASP A 9 -1.66 -6.04 1.89
C ASP A 9 -0.47 -6.90 1.41
N ASN A 10 -0.32 -8.10 1.99
CA ASN A 10 0.70 -9.06 1.53
C ASN A 10 0.44 -9.53 0.10
N LEU A 11 -0.83 -9.75 -0.27
CA LEU A 11 -1.21 -10.15 -1.64
C LEU A 11 -0.77 -9.08 -2.66
N PHE A 12 -1.02 -7.80 -2.38
CA PHE A 12 -0.58 -6.71 -3.25
C PHE A 12 0.94 -6.72 -3.45
N ALA A 13 1.69 -6.87 -2.35
CA ALA A 13 3.15 -6.91 -2.38
C ALA A 13 3.70 -8.14 -3.11
N ASP A 14 3.19 -9.34 -2.80
CA ASP A 14 3.71 -10.61 -3.31
C ASP A 14 3.36 -10.83 -4.79
N ILE A 15 2.17 -10.42 -5.23
CA ILE A 15 1.73 -10.55 -6.63
C ILE A 15 2.25 -9.36 -7.46
N GLY A 16 2.55 -8.22 -6.83
CA GLY A 16 3.04 -7.03 -7.51
C GLY A 16 1.93 -6.21 -8.18
N ILE A 17 0.75 -6.15 -7.55
CA ILE A 17 -0.39 -5.36 -8.03
C ILE A 17 -0.63 -4.14 -7.14
N ASP A 18 -1.15 -3.06 -7.74
CA ASP A 18 -1.53 -1.84 -7.03
C ASP A 18 -3.06 -1.67 -7.11
N PRO A 19 -3.79 -1.64 -5.98
CA PRO A 19 -5.25 -1.55 -5.99
C PRO A 19 -5.78 -0.22 -6.57
N SER A 20 -4.92 0.80 -6.73
CA SER A 20 -5.29 2.06 -7.38
C SER A 20 -5.37 1.95 -8.91
N ARG A 21 -4.67 0.98 -9.52
CA ARG A 21 -4.76 0.72 -10.96
C ARG A 21 -5.96 -0.17 -11.23
N TYR A 22 -6.89 0.31 -12.07
CA TYR A 22 -8.14 -0.37 -12.41
C TYR A 22 -9.10 -0.66 -11.24
N GLY A 23 -8.75 -0.28 -10.00
CA GLY A 23 -9.55 -0.47 -8.80
C GLY A 23 -9.46 -1.89 -8.23
N CYS A 24 -9.92 -2.06 -6.99
CA CYS A 24 -9.94 -3.35 -6.30
C CYS A 24 -11.28 -3.57 -5.58
N GLN A 25 -11.80 -4.78 -5.65
CA GLN A 25 -12.99 -5.25 -4.95
C GLN A 25 -12.65 -6.43 -4.04
N THR A 26 -12.91 -6.26 -2.74
CA THR A 26 -12.64 -7.28 -1.71
C THR A 26 -13.94 -7.86 -1.19
N LEU A 27 -14.06 -9.19 -1.19
CA LEU A 27 -15.29 -9.91 -0.84
C LEU A 27 -14.99 -11.13 0.05
N GLU A 28 -15.97 -11.53 0.86
CA GLU A 28 -15.99 -12.87 1.48
C GLU A 28 -16.80 -13.82 0.59
N ALA A 29 -16.30 -15.04 0.41
CA ALA A 29 -16.82 -15.98 -0.58
C ALA A 29 -18.31 -16.37 -0.33
N THR A 30 -18.71 -16.56 0.92
CA THR A 30 -20.09 -16.92 1.28
C THR A 30 -21.03 -15.73 1.11
N ASP A 31 -20.65 -14.51 1.52
CA ASP A 31 -21.41 -13.27 1.33
C ASP A 31 -21.62 -12.97 -0.16
N LEU A 32 -20.59 -13.12 -0.98
CA LEU A 32 -20.66 -13.00 -2.43
C LEU A 32 -21.79 -13.87 -3.01
N LEU A 33 -21.86 -15.13 -2.58
CA LEU A 33 -22.87 -16.08 -3.03
C LEU A 33 -24.26 -15.76 -2.47
N LEU A 34 -24.39 -15.60 -1.15
CA LEU A 34 -25.68 -15.41 -0.48
C LEU A 34 -26.38 -14.11 -0.88
N ARG A 35 -25.62 -13.03 -1.05
CA ARG A 35 -26.16 -11.72 -1.43
C ARG A 35 -26.13 -11.47 -2.93
N ASN A 36 -25.66 -12.43 -3.71
CA ASN A 36 -25.46 -12.29 -5.15
C ASN A 36 -24.74 -10.97 -5.50
N ARG A 37 -23.63 -10.68 -4.78
CA ARG A 37 -22.84 -9.45 -4.99
C ARG A 37 -22.40 -9.37 -6.45
N ILE A 38 -22.39 -8.17 -7.02
CA ILE A 38 -21.88 -7.92 -8.37
C ILE A 38 -20.36 -8.06 -8.35
N LEU A 39 -19.80 -8.83 -9.28
CA LEU A 39 -18.35 -8.90 -9.49
C LEU A 39 -17.94 -7.83 -10.49
N LEU A 40 -17.00 -6.97 -10.10
CA LEU A 40 -16.42 -5.96 -10.98
C LEU A 40 -15.33 -6.59 -11.83
N THR A 41 -15.72 -7.18 -12.98
CA THR A 41 -14.80 -7.93 -13.85
C THR A 41 -13.73 -7.06 -14.53
N ASP A 42 -13.84 -5.75 -14.43
CA ASP A 42 -12.90 -4.76 -14.95
C ASP A 42 -11.99 -4.14 -13.88
N SER A 43 -12.02 -4.70 -12.67
CA SER A 43 -11.16 -4.36 -11.54
C SER A 43 -10.47 -5.61 -11.01
N HIS A 44 -9.46 -5.42 -10.15
CA HIS A 44 -8.92 -6.50 -9.34
C HIS A 44 -10.02 -7.03 -8.40
N VAL A 45 -10.15 -8.36 -8.27
CA VAL A 45 -11.08 -8.97 -7.30
C VAL A 45 -10.34 -9.90 -6.36
N VAL A 46 -10.46 -9.64 -5.06
CA VAL A 46 -9.92 -10.46 -3.99
C VAL A 46 -11.08 -11.12 -3.23
N ILE A 47 -11.04 -12.45 -3.11
CA ILE A 47 -12.08 -13.25 -2.45
C ILE A 47 -11.45 -14.01 -1.29
N PHE A 48 -11.87 -13.64 -0.08
CA PHE A 48 -11.46 -14.26 1.17
C PHE A 48 -12.31 -15.49 1.51
N GLN A 49 -11.74 -16.34 2.37
CA GLN A 49 -12.41 -17.51 2.97
C GLN A 49 -12.94 -18.54 1.95
N ILE A 50 -12.27 -18.68 0.81
CA ILE A 50 -12.66 -19.63 -0.24
C ILE A 50 -12.57 -21.11 0.20
N GLY A 51 -11.76 -21.41 1.24
CA GLY A 51 -11.68 -22.73 1.86
C GLY A 51 -12.74 -22.99 2.93
N ALA A 52 -13.71 -22.10 3.11
CA ALA A 52 -14.76 -22.29 4.10
C ALA A 52 -16.14 -21.85 3.58
N VAL A 53 -16.35 -21.85 2.26
CA VAL A 53 -17.61 -21.45 1.62
C VAL A 53 -18.80 -22.17 2.26
N GLY A 54 -19.72 -21.40 2.83
CA GLY A 54 -20.94 -21.91 3.48
C GLY A 54 -20.71 -22.68 4.78
N SER A 55 -19.50 -22.70 5.32
CA SER A 55 -19.18 -23.38 6.58
C SER A 55 -19.51 -22.48 7.79
N LEU A 56 -20.35 -22.98 8.70
CA LEU A 56 -20.73 -22.27 9.93
C LEU A 56 -19.96 -22.76 11.18
N GLY A 57 -19.22 -23.87 11.05
CA GLY A 57 -18.54 -24.52 12.17
C GLY A 57 -17.02 -24.45 12.09
N PHE A 58 -16.37 -25.01 13.09
CA PHE A 58 -14.91 -25.16 13.19
C PHE A 58 -14.54 -26.64 13.33
N ASN A 59 -13.40 -27.03 12.77
CA ASN A 59 -12.84 -28.37 12.94
C ASN A 59 -11.30 -28.30 12.95
N PHE A 60 -10.67 -28.94 13.95
CA PHE A 60 -9.21 -29.02 14.06
C PHE A 60 -8.54 -29.73 12.89
N SER A 61 -9.24 -30.63 12.20
CA SER A 61 -8.76 -31.29 10.98
C SER A 61 -8.93 -30.45 9.71
N GLY A 62 -9.40 -29.21 9.82
CA GLY A 62 -9.64 -28.30 8.71
C GLY A 62 -11.02 -28.41 8.06
N PHE A 63 -11.21 -27.69 6.97
CA PHE A 63 -12.48 -27.60 6.25
C PHE A 63 -12.56 -28.62 5.11
N LYS A 64 -13.77 -29.15 4.87
CA LYS A 64 -14.03 -30.13 3.80
C LYS A 64 -14.28 -29.49 2.42
N ASN A 65 -14.34 -28.16 2.34
CA ASN A 65 -14.60 -27.38 1.12
C ASN A 65 -15.83 -27.85 0.31
N GLN A 66 -16.89 -28.34 0.98
CA GLN A 66 -18.00 -29.05 0.31
C GLN A 66 -18.75 -28.19 -0.72
N HIS A 67 -18.76 -26.86 -0.54
CA HIS A 67 -19.51 -25.94 -1.38
C HIS A 67 -18.64 -25.09 -2.30
N ILE A 68 -17.33 -25.35 -2.38
CA ILE A 68 -16.43 -24.57 -3.24
C ILE A 68 -16.88 -24.58 -4.70
N GLN A 69 -17.50 -25.68 -5.18
CA GLN A 69 -17.99 -25.78 -6.54
C GLN A 69 -19.07 -24.75 -6.87
N VAL A 70 -19.85 -24.29 -5.88
CA VAL A 70 -20.84 -23.21 -6.07
C VAL A 70 -20.14 -21.87 -6.34
N LEU A 71 -19.03 -21.60 -5.64
CA LEU A 71 -18.16 -20.46 -5.95
C LEU A 71 -17.57 -20.58 -7.35
N ILE A 72 -17.05 -21.76 -7.72
CA ILE A 72 -16.48 -21.97 -9.05
C ILE A 72 -17.53 -21.80 -10.16
N ASP A 73 -18.75 -22.33 -9.99
CA ASP A 73 -19.87 -22.10 -10.91
C ASP A 73 -20.13 -20.60 -11.11
N ARG A 74 -20.16 -19.84 -10.00
CA ARG A 74 -20.36 -18.39 -10.05
C ARG A 74 -19.22 -17.69 -10.81
N LEU A 75 -17.97 -18.04 -10.52
CA LEU A 75 -16.82 -17.42 -11.18
C LEU A 75 -16.76 -17.75 -12.67
N ILE A 76 -17.07 -19.00 -13.07
CA ILE A 76 -17.15 -19.37 -14.50
C ILE A 76 -18.24 -18.58 -15.21
N LYS A 77 -19.38 -18.33 -14.58
CA LYS A 77 -20.46 -17.55 -15.19
C LYS A 77 -20.03 -16.12 -15.53
N GLU A 78 -19.28 -15.46 -14.64
CA GLU A 78 -18.89 -14.05 -14.82
C GLU A 78 -17.60 -13.91 -15.65
N TYR A 79 -16.58 -14.73 -15.35
CA TYR A 79 -15.26 -14.62 -15.95
C TYR A 79 -15.05 -15.54 -17.14
N GLY A 80 -15.75 -16.67 -17.20
CA GLY A 80 -15.51 -17.76 -18.15
C GLY A 80 -14.51 -18.80 -17.61
N PRO A 81 -14.54 -20.03 -18.14
CA PRO A 81 -13.76 -21.15 -17.57
C PRO A 81 -12.24 -21.01 -17.73
N GLN A 82 -11.79 -20.25 -18.73
CA GLN A 82 -10.39 -20.09 -19.11
C GLN A 82 -9.73 -18.82 -18.56
N HIS A 83 -10.45 -18.06 -17.73
CA HIS A 83 -9.87 -16.88 -17.08
C HIS A 83 -8.86 -17.32 -16.01
N ASP A 84 -7.80 -16.53 -15.84
CA ASP A 84 -6.78 -16.78 -14.82
C ASP A 84 -7.32 -16.44 -13.43
N VAL A 85 -7.03 -17.28 -12.45
CA VAL A 85 -7.27 -17.05 -11.03
C VAL A 85 -6.03 -17.47 -10.25
N TYR A 86 -5.66 -16.68 -9.26
CA TYR A 86 -4.52 -16.93 -8.40
C TYR A 86 -5.01 -17.50 -7.08
N LEU A 87 -4.50 -18.67 -6.71
CA LEU A 87 -4.58 -19.18 -5.34
C LEU A 87 -3.43 -18.57 -4.57
N TYR A 88 -3.75 -17.77 -3.55
CA TYR A 88 -2.79 -17.05 -2.74
C TYR A 88 -2.81 -17.48 -1.27
N VAL A 89 -1.64 -17.66 -0.68
CA VAL A 89 -1.43 -17.77 0.76
C VAL A 89 -0.17 -16.99 1.15
N ALA A 90 -0.33 -15.99 2.02
CA ALA A 90 0.78 -15.24 2.59
C ALA A 90 1.67 -16.15 3.48
N PRO A 91 3.00 -15.94 3.51
CA PRO A 91 3.88 -16.71 4.37
C PRO A 91 3.63 -16.33 5.84
N SER A 92 3.44 -17.35 6.70
CA SER A 92 3.27 -17.14 8.14
C SER A 92 4.60 -17.16 8.92
N ILE A 93 5.73 -17.37 8.23
CA ILE A 93 7.07 -17.45 8.80
C ILE A 93 8.03 -16.70 7.87
N ALA A 94 8.94 -15.89 8.42
CA ALA A 94 9.79 -14.96 7.66
C ALA A 94 10.70 -15.59 6.59
N ILE A 95 11.00 -16.88 6.70
CA ILE A 95 11.86 -17.62 5.74
C ILE A 95 11.05 -18.35 4.65
N ALA A 96 9.72 -18.36 4.75
CA ALA A 96 8.87 -19.05 3.80
C ALA A 96 8.55 -18.14 2.62
N ASN A 97 8.44 -18.75 1.43
CA ASN A 97 7.93 -18.05 0.26
C ASN A 97 6.39 -18.02 0.29
N PRO A 98 5.76 -16.97 -0.26
CA PRO A 98 4.32 -16.97 -0.49
C PRO A 98 3.93 -18.10 -1.45
N LEU A 99 2.73 -18.64 -1.27
CA LEU A 99 2.10 -19.46 -2.30
C LEU A 99 1.38 -18.52 -3.27
N VAL A 100 1.91 -18.40 -4.48
CA VAL A 100 1.31 -17.62 -5.58
C VAL A 100 1.18 -18.54 -6.79
N GLU A 101 0.03 -19.19 -6.93
CA GLU A 101 -0.19 -20.16 -8.00
C GLU A 101 -1.32 -19.74 -8.92
N LYS A 102 -1.02 -19.69 -10.21
CA LYS A 102 -1.97 -19.34 -11.25
C LYS A 102 -2.62 -20.58 -11.85
N TYR A 103 -3.94 -20.55 -11.91
CA TYR A 103 -4.80 -21.58 -12.48
C TYR A 103 -5.81 -20.99 -13.45
N LYS A 104 -6.42 -21.82 -14.28
CA LYS A 104 -7.69 -21.49 -14.90
C LYS A 104 -8.81 -21.73 -13.89
N ILE A 105 -9.88 -20.94 -13.92
CA ILE A 105 -11.03 -21.15 -13.02
C ILE A 105 -11.55 -22.60 -13.15
N ALA A 106 -11.58 -23.16 -14.37
CA ALA A 106 -12.00 -24.53 -14.60
C ALA A 106 -11.07 -25.61 -13.97
N ASP A 107 -9.82 -25.30 -13.64
CA ASP A 107 -8.92 -26.27 -12.98
C ASP A 107 -9.43 -26.66 -11.59
N PHE A 108 -10.19 -25.78 -10.91
CA PHE A 108 -10.82 -26.09 -9.62
C PHE A 108 -12.01 -27.06 -9.73
N ARG A 109 -12.29 -27.61 -10.91
CA ARG A 109 -13.14 -28.82 -11.04
C ARG A 109 -12.38 -30.10 -10.68
N LYS A 110 -11.05 -30.05 -10.75
CA LYS A 110 -10.19 -31.19 -10.49
C LYS A 110 -10.02 -31.38 -8.97
N PRO A 111 -10.37 -32.55 -8.40
CA PRO A 111 -10.32 -32.77 -6.96
C PRO A 111 -8.93 -32.54 -6.34
N GLU A 112 -7.86 -32.83 -7.06
CA GLU A 112 -6.48 -32.62 -6.62
C GLU A 112 -6.13 -31.14 -6.43
N ILE A 113 -6.71 -30.24 -7.23
CA ILE A 113 -6.52 -28.79 -7.09
C ILE A 113 -7.37 -28.24 -5.94
N VAL A 114 -8.63 -28.69 -5.84
CA VAL A 114 -9.53 -28.30 -4.73
C VAL A 114 -8.96 -28.65 -3.36
N LYS A 115 -8.28 -29.80 -3.25
CA LYS A 115 -7.60 -30.23 -2.01
C LYS A 115 -6.48 -29.30 -1.55
N ARG A 116 -5.94 -28.46 -2.45
CA ARG A 116 -4.92 -27.45 -2.12
C ARG A 116 -5.50 -26.22 -1.44
N VAL A 117 -6.80 -26.00 -1.57
CA VAL A 117 -7.50 -24.87 -0.93
C VAL A 117 -7.67 -25.15 0.55
N THR A 118 -7.21 -24.23 1.39
CA THR A 118 -7.28 -24.33 2.86
C THR A 118 -8.00 -23.13 3.46
N GLY A 119 -8.18 -23.12 4.79
CA GLY A 119 -8.84 -22.02 5.49
C GLY A 119 -8.14 -20.65 5.40
N ILE A 120 -6.85 -20.64 5.03
CA ILE A 120 -6.05 -19.41 4.85
C ILE A 120 -5.85 -19.05 3.38
N SER A 121 -6.51 -19.77 2.46
CA SER A 121 -6.45 -19.49 1.04
C SER A 121 -7.32 -18.31 0.65
N THR A 122 -6.77 -17.46 -0.22
CA THR A 122 -7.44 -16.32 -0.83
C THR A 122 -7.40 -16.48 -2.34
N PHE A 123 -8.48 -16.12 -3.04
CA PHE A 123 -8.44 -15.98 -4.49
C PHE A 123 -8.18 -14.54 -4.88
N TYR A 124 -7.30 -14.36 -5.87
CA TYR A 124 -7.18 -13.13 -6.62
C TYR A 124 -7.54 -13.38 -8.09
N LEU A 125 -8.41 -12.54 -8.64
CA LEU A 125 -8.77 -12.54 -10.05
C LEU A 125 -8.31 -11.20 -10.67
N PRO A 126 -7.44 -11.24 -11.68
CA PRO A 126 -7.09 -10.04 -12.42
C PRO A 126 -8.29 -9.53 -13.24
N PRO A 127 -8.30 -8.24 -13.64
CA PRO A 127 -9.29 -7.70 -14.56
C PRO A 127 -9.39 -8.55 -15.82
N LYS A 128 -10.62 -8.88 -16.22
CA LYS A 128 -10.93 -9.56 -17.49
C LYS A 128 -10.85 -8.61 -18.67
N THR A 129 -11.20 -7.35 -18.43
CA THR A 129 -11.21 -6.27 -19.40
C THR A 129 -10.76 -5.00 -18.71
N ILE A 130 -10.17 -4.07 -19.44
CA ILE A 130 -9.87 -2.74 -18.91
C ILE A 130 -11.01 -1.82 -19.32
N ARG A 131 -11.59 -1.10 -18.34
CA ARG A 131 -12.62 -0.10 -18.63
C ARG A 131 -11.98 1.13 -19.27
N GLU A 132 -12.52 1.55 -20.41
CA GLU A 132 -12.09 2.78 -21.07
C GLU A 132 -12.50 4.02 -20.27
N PHE A 133 -11.67 5.05 -20.37
CA PHE A 133 -11.97 6.35 -19.77
C PHE A 133 -13.18 7.00 -20.44
N ASP A 134 -13.96 7.75 -19.67
CA ASP A 134 -15.06 8.58 -20.20
C ASP A 134 -14.53 9.94 -20.71
N PRO A 135 -14.59 10.21 -22.04
CA PRO A 135 -14.14 11.47 -22.61
C PRO A 135 -14.91 12.69 -22.10
N ALA A 136 -16.20 12.55 -21.77
CA ALA A 136 -17.00 13.64 -21.26
C ALA A 136 -16.53 14.05 -19.86
N ALA A 137 -16.25 13.07 -18.99
CA ALA A 137 -15.67 13.31 -17.68
C ALA A 137 -14.28 13.94 -17.78
N GLY A 138 -13.41 13.43 -18.67
CA GLY A 138 -12.09 14.01 -18.90
C GLY A 138 -12.15 15.49 -19.29
N LYS A 139 -13.07 15.86 -20.18
CA LYS A 139 -13.30 17.25 -20.59
C LYS A 139 -13.72 18.13 -19.40
N LEU A 140 -14.62 17.66 -18.53
CA LEU A 140 -15.05 18.41 -17.35
C LEU A 140 -13.91 18.62 -16.34
N LEU A 141 -12.97 17.68 -16.26
CA LEU A 141 -11.79 17.76 -15.39
C LEU A 141 -10.62 18.56 -16.02
N GLY A 142 -10.76 19.02 -17.27
CA GLY A 142 -9.66 19.67 -18.00
C GLY A 142 -8.51 18.71 -18.35
N LEU A 143 -8.79 17.40 -18.40
CA LEU A 143 -7.80 16.36 -18.67
C LEU A 143 -7.89 15.89 -20.12
N LYS A 144 -6.73 15.68 -20.76
CA LYS A 144 -6.65 14.95 -22.01
C LYS A 144 -6.77 13.46 -21.71
N VAL A 145 -7.87 12.84 -22.16
CA VAL A 145 -8.03 11.39 -22.06
C VAL A 145 -7.08 10.72 -23.04
N LEU A 146 -6.13 9.96 -22.49
CA LEU A 146 -5.26 9.09 -23.26
C LEU A 146 -5.96 7.73 -23.42
N SER A 147 -5.85 7.11 -24.60
CA SER A 147 -6.28 5.73 -24.78
C SER A 147 -5.51 4.82 -23.82
N ASN A 148 -6.17 3.85 -23.21
CA ASN A 148 -5.46 2.87 -22.41
C ASN A 148 -4.49 2.08 -23.30
N VAL A 149 -3.20 2.30 -23.10
CA VAL A 149 -2.11 1.55 -23.74
C VAL A 149 -1.42 0.75 -22.62
N GLY A 150 -2.11 -0.20 -22.01
CA GLY A 150 -1.52 -0.87 -20.84
C GLY A 150 -2.21 -2.15 -20.39
N ASN A 151 -1.38 -3.10 -19.97
CA ASN A 151 -1.77 -4.29 -19.24
C ASN A 151 -2.16 -3.93 -17.79
N ALA A 152 -2.67 -4.90 -17.04
CA ALA A 152 -2.88 -4.77 -15.59
C ALA A 152 -1.57 -4.51 -14.81
N ASP A 153 -0.43 -4.83 -15.42
CA ASP A 153 0.90 -4.75 -14.81
C ASP A 153 1.42 -3.31 -14.69
N PRO A 154 2.33 -3.04 -13.74
CA PRO A 154 2.91 -1.71 -13.54
C PRO A 154 3.65 -1.17 -14.77
N TYR A 155 4.17 -2.06 -15.63
CA TYR A 155 4.96 -1.73 -16.82
C TYR A 155 4.60 -2.64 -18.01
N THR A 156 4.86 -2.15 -19.22
CA THR A 156 4.78 -3.00 -20.42
C THR A 156 5.95 -4.00 -20.43
N PRO A 157 5.68 -5.32 -20.45
CA PRO A 157 6.74 -6.33 -20.47
C PRO A 157 7.74 -6.11 -21.61
N GLY A 158 9.04 -6.17 -21.30
CA GLY A 158 10.13 -6.10 -22.29
C GLY A 158 10.56 -4.70 -22.72
N LYS A 159 9.87 -3.62 -22.30
CA LYS A 159 10.29 -2.23 -22.55
C LYS A 159 10.07 -1.36 -21.30
N PRO A 160 10.91 -1.49 -20.26
CA PRO A 160 10.73 -0.75 -19.01
C PRO A 160 11.00 0.75 -19.13
N TYR A 161 11.74 1.19 -20.17
CA TYR A 161 12.09 2.59 -20.39
C TYR A 161 11.59 3.05 -21.76
N SER A 162 10.70 4.05 -21.78
CA SER A 162 10.40 4.82 -22.97
C SER A 162 11.37 6.01 -23.09
N GLU A 163 11.22 6.78 -24.16
CA GLU A 163 11.97 8.03 -24.35
C GLU A 163 11.77 9.02 -23.19
N TYR A 164 10.58 9.01 -22.57
CA TYR A 164 10.28 9.87 -21.42
C TYR A 164 11.11 9.49 -20.19
N GLU A 165 11.14 8.21 -19.81
CA GLU A 165 11.94 7.77 -18.66
C GLU A 165 13.44 7.99 -18.90
N LEU A 166 13.94 7.75 -20.12
CA LEU A 166 15.34 7.99 -20.47
C LEU A 166 15.70 9.49 -20.36
N ALA A 167 14.81 10.38 -20.80
CA ALA A 167 15.01 11.82 -20.65
C ALA A 167 15.02 12.25 -19.17
N ALA A 168 14.13 11.68 -18.35
CA ALA A 168 14.11 11.93 -16.91
C ALA A 168 15.40 11.48 -16.21
N ILE A 169 15.91 10.28 -16.56
CA ILE A 169 17.19 9.76 -16.04
C ILE A 169 18.34 10.69 -16.42
N SER A 170 18.42 11.13 -17.68
CA SER A 170 19.46 12.06 -18.13
C SER A 170 19.42 13.41 -17.40
N GLY A 171 18.28 13.81 -16.85
CA GLY A 171 18.14 15.06 -16.08
C GLY A 171 18.71 14.98 -14.65
N LEU A 172 19.02 13.79 -14.14
CA LEU A 172 19.50 13.61 -12.77
C LEU A 172 20.89 14.21 -12.55
N ASP A 173 21.77 14.16 -13.55
CA ASP A 173 23.15 14.68 -13.44
C ASP A 173 23.20 16.19 -13.18
N GLY A 174 22.16 16.92 -13.62
CA GLY A 174 22.03 18.37 -13.43
C GLY A 174 21.04 18.78 -12.33
N HIS A 175 20.50 17.82 -11.56
CA HIS A 175 19.46 18.12 -10.59
C HIS A 175 19.99 18.97 -9.43
N THR A 176 19.30 20.07 -9.15
CA THR A 176 19.51 20.88 -7.93
C THR A 176 18.26 20.88 -7.07
N ILE A 177 18.43 20.99 -5.76
CA ILE A 177 17.32 21.02 -4.82
C ILE A 177 16.44 22.25 -5.12
N PRO A 178 15.12 22.08 -5.37
CA PRO A 178 14.24 23.21 -5.66
C PRO A 178 14.21 24.24 -4.53
N GLU A 179 14.09 25.53 -4.87
CA GLU A 179 14.07 26.63 -3.88
C GLU A 179 12.99 26.49 -2.81
N ASN A 180 11.85 25.88 -3.16
CA ASN A 180 10.73 25.65 -2.26
C ASN A 180 10.81 24.32 -1.49
N TYR A 181 11.90 23.56 -1.63
CA TYR A 181 12.13 22.33 -0.88
C TYR A 181 12.43 22.64 0.59
N LYS A 182 11.63 22.08 1.49
CA LYS A 182 11.77 22.27 2.94
C LYS A 182 12.53 21.12 3.56
N CYS A 183 13.84 21.31 3.73
CA CYS A 183 14.68 20.35 4.43
C CYS A 183 14.25 20.22 5.90
N THR A 184 14.21 18.98 6.39
CA THR A 184 13.91 18.71 7.81
C THR A 184 15.09 19.12 8.66
N GLN A 185 14.85 19.93 9.69
CA GLN A 185 15.80 20.28 10.74
C GLN A 185 15.05 20.39 12.06
N THR A 186 15.51 19.66 13.06
CA THR A 186 14.90 19.59 14.39
C THR A 186 15.99 19.36 15.43
N THR A 187 15.74 19.74 16.68
CA THR A 187 16.62 19.31 17.79
C THR A 187 16.45 17.82 18.07
N THR A 188 17.50 17.19 18.62
CA THR A 188 17.41 15.82 19.16
C THR A 188 16.30 15.72 20.20
N SER A 189 16.13 16.73 21.05
CA SER A 189 15.10 16.75 22.11
C SER A 189 13.67 16.72 21.56
N MET A 190 13.40 17.40 20.44
CA MET A 190 12.11 17.32 19.76
C MET A 190 11.89 15.95 19.12
N PHE A 191 12.94 15.37 18.51
CA PHE A 191 12.88 14.01 17.98
C PHE A 191 12.57 13.00 19.10
N ASP A 192 13.34 13.01 20.18
CA ASP A 192 13.19 12.12 21.33
C ASP A 192 11.79 12.24 21.95
N ALA A 193 11.26 13.46 22.10
CA ALA A 193 9.92 13.66 22.65
C ALA A 193 8.83 13.02 21.79
N LEU A 194 8.90 13.19 20.46
CA LEU A 194 7.94 12.61 19.53
C LEU A 194 8.10 11.08 19.41
N GLU A 195 9.34 10.60 19.39
CA GLU A 195 9.66 9.18 19.43
C GLU A 195 9.06 8.52 20.68
N GLN A 196 9.32 9.10 21.86
CA GLN A 196 8.84 8.56 23.13
C GLN A 196 7.30 8.45 23.15
N ILE A 197 6.59 9.48 22.68
CA ILE A 197 5.12 9.45 22.58
C ILE A 197 4.63 8.40 21.56
N SER A 198 5.40 8.14 20.51
CA SER A 198 5.01 7.26 19.42
C SER A 198 5.27 5.79 19.72
N LEU A 199 6.37 5.47 20.40
CA LEU A 199 6.84 4.10 20.62
C LEU A 199 6.47 3.53 21.99
N HIS A 200 6.19 4.38 22.98
CA HIS A 200 5.93 3.97 24.37
C HIS A 200 4.51 4.36 24.84
N PRO A 201 3.56 3.40 24.95
CA PRO A 201 2.19 3.69 25.37
C PRO A 201 2.08 4.43 26.72
N GLU A 202 2.94 4.12 27.68
CA GLU A 202 2.99 4.78 28.99
C GLU A 202 3.45 6.24 28.90
N MET A 203 4.30 6.56 27.91
CA MET A 203 4.71 7.94 27.65
C MET A 203 3.60 8.71 26.95
N LYS A 204 2.89 8.07 26.02
CA LYS A 204 1.66 8.62 25.44
C LYS A 204 0.61 8.90 26.50
N GLU A 205 0.44 8.04 27.50
CA GLU A 205 -0.47 8.30 28.63
C GLU A 205 -0.03 9.49 29.48
N LYS A 206 1.27 9.58 29.82
CA LYS A 206 1.80 10.74 30.55
C LYS A 206 1.59 12.04 29.78
N TRP A 207 1.85 12.01 28.46
CA TRP A 207 1.55 13.11 27.56
C TRP A 207 0.08 13.52 27.61
N LEU A 208 -0.85 12.56 27.46
CA LEU A 208 -2.29 12.85 27.48
C LEU A 208 -2.78 13.39 28.84
N ARG A 209 -2.14 13.00 29.96
CA ARG A 209 -2.49 13.50 31.30
C ARG A 209 -1.99 14.93 31.54
N ASN A 210 -0.72 15.19 31.24
CA ASN A 210 -0.12 16.51 31.42
C ASN A 210 1.01 16.75 30.41
N PRO A 211 0.69 17.33 29.24
CA PRO A 211 1.67 17.62 28.19
C PRO A 211 2.85 18.47 28.65
N ARG A 212 2.60 19.43 29.55
CA ARG A 212 3.64 20.36 30.02
C ARG A 212 4.63 19.66 30.95
N ASP A 213 4.14 18.85 31.89
CA ASP A 213 4.98 18.01 32.76
C ASP A 213 5.77 16.98 31.95
N PHE A 214 5.12 16.37 30.95
CA PHE A 214 5.80 15.43 30.06
C PHE A 214 7.03 16.06 29.40
N LEU A 215 6.90 17.27 28.83
CA LEU A 215 7.99 17.94 28.13
C LEU A 215 9.13 18.43 29.03
N GLN A 216 8.92 18.60 30.33
CA GLN A 216 10.00 18.98 31.26
C GLN A 216 11.14 17.95 31.32
N ARG A 217 10.88 16.72 30.84
CA ARG A 217 11.85 15.63 30.75
C ARG A 217 12.89 15.83 29.65
N PHE A 218 12.59 16.68 28.65
CA PHE A 218 13.43 16.87 27.47
C PHE A 218 14.17 18.20 27.56
N GLN A 219 15.46 18.14 27.90
CA GLN A 219 16.34 19.31 27.89
C GLN A 219 16.72 19.66 26.46
N GLY A 220 16.70 20.95 26.09
CA GLY A 220 17.13 21.41 24.77
C GLY A 220 16.02 21.69 23.74
N LEU A 221 14.75 21.57 24.13
CA LEU A 221 13.65 22.07 23.30
C LEU A 221 13.70 23.60 23.20
N SER A 222 13.68 24.13 21.98
CA SER A 222 13.45 25.54 21.75
C SER A 222 12.01 25.93 22.13
N ALA A 223 11.77 27.22 22.38
CA ALA A 223 10.42 27.72 22.67
C ALA A 223 9.43 27.44 21.53
N GLN A 224 9.89 27.49 20.28
CA GLN A 224 9.09 27.18 19.10
C GLN A 224 8.69 25.70 19.05
N GLU A 225 9.64 24.79 19.27
CA GLU A 225 9.38 23.34 19.29
C GLU A 225 8.46 22.98 20.46
N TYR A 226 8.71 23.51 21.65
CA TYR A 226 7.84 23.32 22.81
C TYR A 226 6.39 23.74 22.51
N ALA A 227 6.20 24.95 21.96
CA ALA A 227 4.88 25.45 21.60
C ALA A 227 4.21 24.61 20.50
N ALA A 228 4.99 24.11 19.53
CA ALA A 228 4.50 23.26 18.45
C ALA A 228 4.03 21.91 18.98
N ILE A 229 4.81 21.23 19.81
CA ILE A 229 4.45 19.93 20.41
C ILE A 229 3.21 20.09 21.29
N ILE A 230 3.17 21.09 22.18
CA ILE A 230 2.01 21.39 23.03
C ILE A 230 0.73 21.62 22.22
N SER A 231 0.83 22.24 21.04
CA SER A 231 -0.33 22.49 20.19
C SER A 231 -1.01 21.20 19.71
N SER A 232 -0.29 20.06 19.67
CA SER A 232 -0.76 18.80 19.09
C SER A 232 -1.28 18.92 17.65
N GLN A 233 -0.93 19.99 16.94
CA GLN A 233 -1.34 20.23 15.56
C GLN A 233 -0.24 19.74 14.61
N PRO A 234 -0.51 18.72 13.76
CA PRO A 234 0.50 18.17 12.86
C PRO A 234 1.18 19.22 11.99
N ALA A 235 0.42 20.20 11.47
CA ALA A 235 0.96 21.28 10.67
C ALA A 235 1.97 22.16 11.42
N ARG A 236 1.74 22.43 12.72
CA ARG A 236 2.66 23.23 13.54
C ARG A 236 3.90 22.45 13.94
N VAL A 237 3.73 21.18 14.29
CA VAL A 237 4.84 20.26 14.57
C VAL A 237 5.72 20.13 13.33
N TYR A 238 5.12 19.88 12.17
CA TYR A 238 5.84 19.81 10.90
C TYR A 238 6.57 21.12 10.60
N ALA A 239 5.91 22.27 10.73
CA ALA A 239 6.55 23.56 10.47
C ALA A 239 7.74 23.86 11.40
N ALA A 240 7.68 23.44 12.66
CA ALA A 240 8.79 23.59 13.61
C ALA A 240 10.00 22.69 13.27
N MET A 241 9.79 21.60 12.53
CA MET A 241 10.84 20.68 12.08
C MET A 241 11.44 21.06 10.71
N LYS A 242 11.18 22.26 10.18
CA LYS A 242 11.67 22.68 8.86
C LYS A 242 12.58 23.90 8.95
N LYS A 243 13.65 23.91 8.15
CA LYS A 243 14.43 25.12 7.88
C LYS A 243 13.56 26.17 7.21
N MET A 244 13.71 27.42 7.64
CA MET A 244 13.24 28.56 6.84
C MET A 244 14.08 28.62 5.55
N PRO A 245 13.52 28.99 4.38
CA PRO A 245 14.26 29.05 3.12
C PRO A 245 15.58 29.85 3.21
N GLN A 246 15.59 30.92 4.01
CA GLN A 246 16.76 31.77 4.26
C GLN A 246 17.92 31.05 4.97
N GLN A 247 17.64 30.01 5.77
CA GLN A 247 18.63 29.22 6.50
C GLN A 247 19.20 28.07 5.66
N VAL A 248 18.48 27.64 4.61
CA VAL A 248 18.96 26.63 3.65
C VAL A 248 20.02 27.24 2.73
N ALA A 249 19.82 28.47 2.27
CA ALA A 249 20.77 29.19 1.42
C ALA A 249 22.14 29.38 2.10
N THR A 250 22.15 29.74 3.39
CA THR A 250 23.39 30.00 4.14
C THR A 250 24.22 28.75 4.46
N ASP A 251 23.60 27.57 4.54
CA ASP A 251 24.31 26.32 4.81
C ASP A 251 24.92 25.71 3.53
N ASN A 252 24.32 25.95 2.36
CA ASN A 252 24.96 25.62 1.09
C ASN A 252 26.26 26.40 0.89
N ASP A 253 26.28 27.70 1.24
CA ASP A 253 27.50 28.51 1.16
C ASP A 253 28.61 27.99 2.09
N ARG A 254 28.27 27.44 3.26
CA ARG A 254 29.23 26.84 4.20
C ARG A 254 29.75 25.48 3.74
N ALA A 255 28.87 24.60 3.26
CA ALA A 255 29.27 23.29 2.74
C ALA A 255 30.18 23.41 1.50
N THR A 256 29.95 24.43 0.66
CA THR A 256 30.80 24.73 -0.51
C THR A 256 32.15 25.34 -0.10
N GLN A 257 32.24 25.98 1.07
CA GLN A 257 33.50 26.52 1.61
C GLN A 257 34.33 25.47 2.35
N GLU A 258 33.71 24.51 3.05
CA GLU A 258 34.43 23.42 3.73
C GLU A 258 35.00 22.40 2.73
N GLY A 259 34.31 22.10 1.63
CA GLY A 259 34.83 21.24 0.57
C GLY A 259 36.01 21.83 -0.22
N ASN A 260 36.24 23.15 -0.16
CA ASN A 260 37.38 23.81 -0.81
C ASN A 260 38.61 23.95 0.11
N ASN A 261 38.49 23.66 1.41
CA ASN A 261 39.59 23.75 2.38
C ASN A 261 40.25 22.39 2.69
N GLU A 262 39.72 21.28 2.19
CA GLU A 262 40.36 19.95 2.33
C GLU A 262 41.36 19.63 1.20
N ASP A 263 41.47 20.48 0.18
CA ASP A 263 42.39 20.33 -0.98
C ASP A 263 43.52 21.39 -1.03
N ALA A 264 43.93 21.97 0.11
CA ALA A 264 45.04 22.93 0.20
C ALA A 264 46.19 22.47 1.11
#